data_AF-R9KIN8-F1
#
_entry.id   AF-R9KIN8-F1
#
_cell.length_a   1.000
_cell.length_b   1.000
_cell.length_c   1.000
_cell.angle_alpha   90.00
_cell.angle_beta   90.00
_cell.angle_gamma   90.00
#
_symmetry.space_group_name_H-M   'P 1'
#
loop_
_entity.id
_entity.type
_entity.pdbx_description
1 polymer ?
#
loop_
_entity_poly.entity_id
_entity_poly.type
_entity_poly.pdbx_seq_one_letter_code
_entity_poly.pdbx_strand_id
1 'polypeptide(L)' 'MNRLSELQREIETVREELNVAVLAGKGVRTPECRSVSIRMDKLIEAYIQCQEKVQHG' A
#
# COMPACT_ATOMS: atom_id res chain seq x y z
N MET A 1 -7.43 -10.49 -15.38
CA MET A 1 -6.83 -9.30 -14.73
C MET A 1 -5.45 -9.71 -14.22
N ASN A 2 -4.44 -8.86 -14.40
CA ASN A 2 -3.08 -9.17 -13.94
C ASN A 2 -2.97 -8.82 -12.45
N ARG A 3 -2.52 -9.78 -11.64
CA ARG A 3 -2.33 -9.62 -10.19
C ARG A 3 -1.45 -8.41 -9.84
N LEU A 4 -0.47 -8.07 -10.68
CA LEU A 4 0.35 -6.87 -10.53
C LEU A 4 -0.47 -5.58 -10.64
N SER A 5 -1.37 -5.50 -11.61
CA SER A 5 -2.22 -4.31 -11.82
C SER A 5 -3.23 -4.15 -10.68
N GLU A 6 -3.72 -5.25 -10.11
CA GLU A 6 -4.59 -5.21 -8.93
C GLU A 6 -3.83 -4.69 -7.71
N LEU A 7 -2.62 -5.21 -7.47
CA LEU A 7 -1.75 -4.75 -6.37
C LEU A 7 -1.38 -3.27 -6.50
N GLN A 8 -1.11 -2.79 -7.72
CA GLN A 8 -0.86 -1.35 -7.96
C GLN A 8 -2.06 -0.49 -7.56
N ARG A 9 -3.27 -0.91 -7.96
CA ARG A 9 -4.50 -0.18 -7.64
C ARG A 9 -4.79 -0.18 -6.13
N GLU A 10 -4.53 -1.29 -5.45
CA GLU A 10 -4.66 -1.39 -3.99
C GLU A 10 -3.63 -0.49 -3.28
N ILE A 11 -2.38 -0.43 -3.76
CA ILE A 11 -1.33 0.46 -3.24
C ILE A 11 -1.75 1.93 -3.39
N GLU A 12 -2.26 2.33 -4.56
CA GLU A 12 -2.75 3.71 -4.78
C GLU A 12 -3.90 4.06 -3.83
N THR A 13 -4.84 3.13 -3.64
CA THR A 13 -5.97 3.33 -2.73
C THR A 13 -5.50 3.55 -1.28
N VAL A 14 -4.60 2.68 -0.79
CA VAL A 14 -4.05 2.81 0.57
C VAL A 14 -3.19 4.07 0.72
N ARG A 15 -2.58 4.56 -0.37
CA ARG A 15 -1.79 5.79 -0.37
C ARG A 15 -2.69 7.01 -0.21
N GLU A 16 -3.84 7.03 -0.87
CA GLU A 16 -4.86 8.06 -0.69
C GLU A 16 -5.44 8.02 0.73
N GLU A 17 -5.77 6.83 1.25
CA GLU A 17 -6.22 6.65 2.64
C GLU A 17 -5.20 7.22 3.64
N LEU A 18 -3.90 6.94 3.44
CA LEU A 18 -2.84 7.44 4.31
C LEU A 18 -2.73 8.97 4.23
N ASN A 19 -2.83 9.54 3.03
CA ASN A 19 -2.79 10.99 2.84
C ASN A 19 -3.96 11.68 3.57
N VAL A 20 -5.17 11.12 3.44
CA VAL A 20 -6.35 11.61 4.17
C VAL A 20 -6.18 11.47 5.68
N ALA A 21 -5.68 10.34 6.17
CA ALA A 21 -5.46 10.11 7.60
C ALA A 21 -4.43 11.09 8.20
N VAL A 22 -3.34 11.36 7.47
CA VAL A 22 -2.30 12.33 7.86
C VAL A 22 -2.89 13.74 7.94
N LEU A 23 -3.70 14.14 6.96
CA LEU A 23 -4.34 15.45 6.91
C LEU A 23 -5.43 15.62 7.97
N ALA A 24 -6.20 14.57 8.28
CA ALA A 24 -7.27 14.59 9.27
C ALA A 24 -6.76 14.52 10.73
N GLY A 25 -5.64 13.86 10.97
CA GLY A 25 -5.16 13.47 12.31
C GLY A 25 -4.16 14.40 13.00
N LYS A 26 -3.89 15.61 12.49
CA LYS A 26 -2.76 16.47 12.92
C LYS A 26 -1.37 15.85 12.67
N GLY A 27 -1.24 14.98 11.66
CA GLY A 27 0.05 14.44 11.22
C GLY A 27 0.21 12.92 11.38
N VAL A 28 1.44 12.45 11.15
CA VAL A 28 1.76 11.03 10.86
C VAL A 28 1.76 10.09 12.07
N ARG A 29 1.53 10.60 13.29
CA ARG A 29 1.69 9.83 14.54
C ARG A 29 0.37 9.30 15.12
N THR A 30 -0.70 9.29 14.34
CA THR A 30 -1.97 8.73 14.81
C THR A 30 -2.00 7.20 14.67
N PRO A 31 -2.75 6.50 15.53
CA PRO A 31 -2.97 5.05 15.40
C PRO A 31 -3.52 4.62 14.04
N GLU A 32 -4.32 5.48 13.40
CA GLU A 32 -4.88 5.29 12.06
C GLU A 32 -3.77 5.32 11.01
N CYS A 33 -2.89 6.34 11.03
CA CYS A 33 -1.74 6.40 10.13
C CYS A 33 -0.85 5.16 10.28
N ARG A 34 -0.60 4.71 11.52
CA ARG A 34 0.18 3.49 11.78
C ARG A 34 -0.47 2.25 11.15
N SER A 35 -1.78 2.10 11.30
CA SER A 35 -2.51 0.95 10.77
C SER A 35 -2.51 0.93 9.24
N VAL A 36 -2.69 2.09 8.61
CA VAL A 36 -2.63 2.26 7.16
C VAL A 36 -1.21 2.03 6.62
N SER A 37 -0.17 2.51 7.30
CA SER A 37 1.23 2.25 6.93
C SER A 37 1.56 0.75 6.97
N ILE A 38 1.14 0.01 7.99
CA ILE A 38 1.36 -1.45 8.05
C ILE A 38 0.66 -2.17 6.88
N ARG A 39 -0.53 -1.71 6.48
CA ARG A 39 -1.25 -2.25 5.32
C ARG A 39 -0.49 -1.95 4.02
N MET A 40 0.08 -0.76 3.90
CA MET A 40 0.90 -0.36 2.76
C MET A 40 2.14 -1.25 2.61
N ASP A 41 2.87 -1.49 3.70
CA ASP A 41 4.10 -2.32 3.67
C ASP A 41 3.82 -3.73 3.13
N LYS A 42 2.72 -4.35 3.58
CA LYS A 42 2.30 -5.68 3.11
C LYS A 42 1.94 -5.71 1.62
N LEU A 43 1.32 -4.65 1.11
CA LEU A 43 0.96 -4.55 -0.30
C LEU A 43 2.20 -4.37 -1.18
N ILE A 44 3.17 -3.56 -0.72
CA ILE A 44 4.45 -3.38 -1.42
C ILE A 44 5.23 -4.70 -1.45
N GLU A 45 5.31 -5.42 -0.33
CA GLU A 45 5.95 -6.74 -0.28
C GLU A 45 5.29 -7.72 -1.26
N ALA A 46 3.96 -7.79 -1.28
CA ALA A 46 3.22 -8.63 -2.22
C ALA A 46 3.47 -8.23 -3.69
N TYR A 47 3.58 -6.93 -3.97
CA TYR A 47 3.89 -6.42 -5.30
C TYR A 47 5.29 -6.84 -5.75
N ILE A 48 6.31 -6.68 -4.90
CA ILE A 48 7.69 -7.08 -5.18
C ILE A 48 7.76 -8.59 -5.47
N GLN A 49 7.18 -9.42 -4.60
CA GLN A 49 7.15 -10.88 -4.80
C GLN A 49 6.43 -11.27 -6.09
N CYS A 50 5.34 -10.56 -6.44
CA CYS A 50 4.63 -10.82 -7.68
C CYS A 50 5.44 -10.39 -8.91
N GLN A 51 6.19 -9.29 -8.81
CA GLN A 51 7.06 -8.79 -9.86
C GLN A 51 8.24 -9.74 -10.11
N GLU A 52 8.89 -10.23 -9.04
CA GLU A 52 9.97 -11.22 -9.13
C GLU A 52 9.53 -12.51 -9.84
N LYS A 53 8.33 -13.01 -9.50
CA LYS A 53 7.74 -14.19 -10.15
C LYS A 53 7.45 -13.99 -11.64
N VAL A 54 7.14 -12.77 -12.06
CA VAL A 54 6.87 -12.44 -13.47
C VAL A 54 8.16 -12.20 -14.25
N GLN A 55 9.23 -11.73 -13.60
CA GLN A 55 10.53 -11.49 -14.25
C GLN A 55 11.42 -12.74 -14.34
N HIS A 56 11.20 -13.74 -13.47
CA HIS A 56 11.97 -14.99 -13.43
C HIS A 56 11.17 -16.25 -13.80
N GLY A 57 9.90 -16.08 -14.21
CA GLY A 57 8.99 -17.16 -14.60
C GLY A 57 8.89 -17.37 -16.10
#